data_AF-A0A2V6F806-F1
#
_entry.id   AF-A0A2V6F806-F1
#
_cell.length_a   1.000
_cell.length_b   1.000
_cell.length_c   1.000
_cell.angle_alpha   90.00
_cell.angle_beta   90.00
_cell.angle_gamma   90.00
#
_symmetry.space_group_name_H-M   'P 1'
#
loop_
_entity.id
_entity.type
_entity.pdbx_description
1 polymer ?
#
loop_
_entity_poly.entity_id
_entity_poly.type
_entity_poly.pdbx_seq_one_letter_code
_entity_poly.pdbx_strand_id
1 'polypeptide(L)'
;ALLGWAILSLNPNAIVTLSDGAHSMREALHLRSEDSLRFIGEQFGTQTFGPLFGQAFGWIVGIVFLFLLVSAANTAIVAMIGLLYMMARDHEMPPVFTQLNRHGVPRLPILIAVGLPVIVIIATANFTALAGLYAIGVVGAITVNLGSCAFNRALPVKLHDRVLFGVTFVILFLVEITLAHTKTDALQFVLAVLGVGMVLRTWTQKRSGITTLTVTRQVAEMVSPTLAASMQPRMQEGQRIMVAARGITPVLSYALDEAQLRKASLYVAFVKEVAVYYGGPVRGRARWQDDSEANAILSLMLKLGCERDIPVMPVYAMSDDPAATILDLAATIGVDFLMIGTSHRLTLTNLLRGNVVTNIAAQLPDTIRLIIYG
;
A
#
# COMPACT_ATOMS: atom_id res chain seq x y z
N ALA A 1 4.66 12.56 -26.31
CA ALA A 1 4.91 12.86 -27.73
C ALA A 1 4.84 14.37 -28.02
N LEU A 2 3.72 15.06 -27.74
CA LEU A 2 3.50 16.47 -28.12
C LEU A 2 4.57 17.47 -27.60
N LEU A 3 5.07 17.29 -26.37
CA LEU A 3 6.14 18.15 -25.82
C LEU A 3 7.46 18.06 -26.59
N GLY A 4 7.82 16.87 -27.09
CA GLY A 4 9.03 16.70 -27.90
C GLY A 4 8.93 17.43 -29.24
N TRP A 5 7.74 17.39 -29.85
CA TRP A 5 7.46 18.16 -31.07
C TRP A 5 7.46 19.66 -30.82
N ALA A 6 6.90 20.12 -29.69
CA ALA A 6 6.92 21.52 -29.30
C ALA A 6 8.35 22.04 -29.06
N ILE A 7 9.23 21.23 -28.47
CA ILE A 7 10.65 21.62 -28.30
C ILE A 7 11.35 21.68 -29.67
N LEU A 8 11.07 20.74 -30.57
CA LEU A 8 11.67 20.69 -31.91
C LEU A 8 11.19 21.82 -32.84
N SER A 9 9.98 22.36 -32.61
CA SER A 9 9.45 23.46 -33.43
C SER A 9 9.99 24.83 -33.03
N LEU A 10 10.72 24.95 -31.91
CA LEU A 10 11.40 26.18 -31.52
C LEU A 10 12.69 26.33 -32.32
N ASN A 11 12.91 27.50 -32.93
CA ASN A 11 14.15 27.77 -33.66
C ASN A 11 15.32 27.82 -32.66
N PRO A 12 16.31 26.90 -32.75
CA PRO A 12 17.38 26.78 -31.76
C PRO A 12 18.34 27.98 -31.75
N ASN A 13 18.39 28.74 -32.86
CA ASN A 13 19.23 29.92 -33.02
C ASN A 13 18.47 31.23 -32.77
N ALA A 14 17.17 31.16 -32.43
CA ALA A 14 16.43 32.35 -32.04
C ALA A 14 17.04 32.96 -30.78
N ILE A 15 17.20 34.29 -30.78
CA ILE A 15 17.74 35.02 -29.65
C ILE A 15 16.58 35.36 -28.72
N VAL A 16 16.69 34.94 -27.46
CA VAL A 16 15.72 35.23 -26.40
C VAL A 16 16.42 36.06 -25.33
N THR A 17 15.78 37.15 -24.93
CA THR A 17 16.26 38.02 -23.85
C THR A 17 15.85 37.45 -22.50
N LEU A 18 16.82 37.02 -21.70
CA LEU A 18 16.64 36.70 -20.28
C LEU A 18 17.07 37.89 -19.42
N SER A 19 16.88 37.81 -18.10
CA SER A 19 17.27 38.87 -17.15
C SER A 19 18.74 39.28 -17.23
N ASP A 20 19.61 38.35 -17.67
CA ASP A 20 21.06 38.51 -17.64
C ASP A 20 21.66 38.81 -19.03
N GLY A 21 20.83 38.83 -20.09
CA GLY A 21 21.26 39.14 -21.45
C GLY A 21 20.50 38.42 -22.56
N ALA A 22 20.97 38.61 -23.79
CA ALA A 22 20.44 37.95 -24.97
C ALA A 22 21.14 36.59 -25.17
N HIS A 23 20.40 35.50 -25.00
CA HIS A 23 20.91 34.14 -25.16
C HIS A 23 20.29 33.46 -26.38
N SER A 24 21.00 32.48 -26.94
CA SER A 24 20.37 31.57 -27.90
C SER A 24 19.27 30.76 -27.21
N MET A 25 18.21 30.39 -27.94
CA MET A 25 17.10 29.62 -27.40
C MET A 25 17.58 28.31 -26.75
N ARG A 26 18.59 27.66 -27.35
CA ARG A 26 19.23 26.48 -26.79
C ARG A 26 19.89 26.73 -25.44
N GLU A 27 20.64 27.82 -25.32
CA GLU A 27 21.33 28.19 -24.09
C GLU A 27 20.33 28.61 -23.00
N ALA A 28 19.29 29.35 -23.37
CA ALA A 28 18.17 29.69 -22.50
C ALA A 28 17.45 28.44 -21.95
N LEU A 29 17.20 27.43 -22.79
CA LEU A 29 16.62 26.14 -22.38
C LEU A 29 17.52 25.35 -21.42
N HIS A 30 18.83 25.45 -21.57
CA HIS A 30 19.79 24.83 -20.65
C HIS A 30 19.85 25.57 -19.31
N LEU A 31 19.84 26.91 -19.32
CA LEU A 31 19.83 27.76 -18.13
C LEU A 31 18.52 27.60 -17.33
N ARG A 32 17.39 27.52 -18.05
CA ARG A 32 16.04 27.33 -17.50
C ARG A 32 15.56 25.87 -17.59
N SER A 33 16.45 24.91 -17.36
CA SER A 33 16.08 23.50 -17.49
C SER A 33 15.02 23.06 -16.46
N GLU A 34 15.05 23.66 -15.26
CA GLU A 34 14.14 23.34 -14.15
C GLU A 34 12.72 23.87 -14.36
N ASP A 35 12.57 25.00 -15.04
CA ASP A 35 11.30 25.63 -15.37
C ASP A 35 11.03 25.65 -16.88
N SER A 36 11.62 24.70 -17.59
CA SER A 36 11.61 24.60 -19.06
C SER A 36 10.19 24.58 -19.63
N LEU A 37 9.24 23.91 -18.97
CA LEU A 37 7.85 23.84 -19.39
C LEU A 37 7.14 25.20 -19.31
N ARG A 38 7.39 25.96 -18.25
CA ARG A 38 6.89 27.33 -18.10
C ARG A 38 7.50 28.23 -19.17
N PHE A 39 8.80 28.12 -19.39
CA PHE A 39 9.51 28.87 -20.41
C PHE A 39 9.00 28.58 -21.82
N ILE A 40 8.81 27.30 -22.16
CA ILE A 40 8.25 26.89 -23.46
C ILE A 40 6.83 27.45 -23.63
N GLY A 41 5.98 27.35 -22.62
CA GLY A 41 4.64 27.94 -22.65
C GLY A 41 4.69 29.45 -22.91
N GLU A 42 5.55 30.17 -22.20
CA GLU A 42 5.75 31.60 -22.37
C GLU A 42 6.20 31.97 -23.79
N GLN A 43 7.13 31.22 -24.38
CA GLN A 43 7.60 31.44 -25.74
C GLN A 43 6.51 31.20 -26.79
N PHE A 44 5.76 30.10 -26.70
CA PHE A 44 4.66 29.84 -27.65
C PHE A 44 3.51 30.83 -27.51
N GLY A 45 3.18 31.21 -26.27
CA GLY A 45 2.15 32.23 -26.02
C GLY A 45 2.57 33.58 -26.58
N THR A 46 3.85 33.93 -26.45
CA THR A 46 4.41 35.18 -27.00
C THR A 46 4.38 35.21 -28.53
N GLN A 47 4.78 34.12 -29.18
CA GLN A 47 4.80 34.04 -30.65
C GLN A 47 3.40 34.09 -31.28
N THR A 48 2.38 33.62 -30.56
CA THR A 48 1.02 33.51 -31.11
C THR A 48 0.14 34.72 -30.81
N PHE A 49 0.22 35.26 -29.58
CA PHE A 49 -0.71 36.27 -29.08
C PHE A 49 -0.01 37.50 -28.45
N GLY A 50 1.33 37.54 -28.49
CA GLY A 50 2.13 38.65 -27.99
C GLY A 50 2.63 38.50 -26.54
N PRO A 51 3.51 39.41 -26.08
CA PRO A 51 4.32 39.22 -24.87
C PRO A 51 3.51 39.10 -23.57
N LEU A 52 2.47 39.93 -23.41
CA LEU A 52 1.60 39.92 -22.23
C LEU A 52 0.86 38.59 -22.07
N PHE A 53 0.37 38.04 -23.18
CA PHE A 53 -0.29 36.73 -23.18
C PHE A 53 0.69 35.60 -22.89
N GLY A 54 1.90 35.66 -23.46
CA GLY A 54 2.97 34.71 -23.18
C GLY A 54 3.29 34.60 -21.69
N GLN A 55 3.49 35.73 -21.01
CA GLN A 55 3.81 35.74 -19.59
C GLN A 55 2.67 35.17 -18.73
N ALA A 56 1.42 35.54 -19.02
CA ALA A 56 0.24 35.02 -18.32
C ALA A 56 0.08 33.51 -18.52
N PHE A 57 0.24 33.04 -19.76
CA PHE A 57 0.16 31.62 -20.09
C PHE A 57 1.27 30.80 -19.42
N GLY A 58 2.50 31.32 -19.39
CA GLY A 58 3.62 30.70 -18.66
C GLY A 58 3.32 30.51 -17.17
N TRP A 59 2.70 31.50 -16.52
CA TRP A 59 2.27 31.39 -15.12
C TRP A 59 1.20 30.32 -14.91
N ILE A 60 0.19 30.26 -15.79
CA ILE A 60 -0.86 29.22 -15.72
C ILE A 60 -0.24 27.83 -15.84
N VAL A 61 0.63 27.63 -16.84
CA VAL A 61 1.36 26.37 -17.05
C VAL A 61 2.16 26.01 -15.80
N GLY A 62 2.89 26.98 -15.22
CA GLY A 62 3.65 26.77 -13.99
C GLY A 62 2.79 26.31 -12.79
N ILE A 63 1.64 26.95 -12.58
CA ILE A 63 0.71 26.58 -11.49
C ILE A 63 0.14 25.18 -11.70
N VAL A 64 -0.28 24.84 -12.93
CA VAL A 64 -0.79 23.50 -13.24
C VAL A 64 0.28 22.44 -13.01
N PHE A 65 1.51 22.67 -13.47
CA PHE A 65 2.62 21.74 -13.24
C PHE A 65 2.98 21.61 -11.76
N LEU A 66 2.90 22.68 -10.97
CA LEU A 66 3.10 22.61 -9.52
C LEU A 66 2.12 21.62 -8.88
N PHE A 67 0.82 21.74 -9.16
CA PHE A 67 -0.18 20.82 -8.62
C PHE A 67 0.01 19.37 -9.10
N LEU A 68 0.38 19.18 -10.38
CA LEU A 68 0.68 17.86 -10.93
C LEU A 68 1.88 17.19 -10.24
N LEU A 69 2.96 17.94 -10.00
CA LEU A 69 4.15 17.43 -9.32
C LEU A 69 3.86 17.08 -7.86
N VAL A 70 3.11 17.93 -7.15
CA VAL A 70 2.68 17.65 -5.77
C VAL A 70 1.81 16.38 -5.70
N SER A 71 0.88 16.21 -6.65
CA SER A 71 0.04 15.01 -6.74
C SER A 71 0.84 13.74 -7.03
N ALA A 72 1.82 13.81 -7.95
CA ALA A 72 2.71 12.71 -8.26
C ALA A 72 3.56 12.30 -7.05
N ALA A 73 4.11 13.27 -6.32
CA ALA A 73 4.87 13.03 -5.10
C ALA A 73 4.02 12.35 -4.02
N ASN A 74 2.78 12.82 -3.80
CA ASN A 74 1.86 12.19 -2.86
C ASN A 74 1.58 10.72 -3.23
N THR A 75 1.32 10.45 -4.51
CA THR A 75 1.07 9.09 -5.01
C THR A 75 2.29 8.18 -4.78
N ALA A 76 3.50 8.68 -5.06
CA ALA A 76 4.73 7.93 -4.85
C ALA A 76 4.97 7.61 -3.36
N ILE A 77 4.74 8.57 -2.46
CA ILE A 77 4.90 8.37 -1.01
C ILE A 77 3.92 7.30 -0.50
N VAL A 78 2.63 7.39 -0.87
CA VAL A 78 1.62 6.41 -0.46
C VAL A 78 1.95 5.01 -0.99
N ALA A 79 2.37 4.91 -2.26
CA ALA A 79 2.78 3.64 -2.86
C ALA A 79 4.01 3.03 -2.16
N MET A 80 5.02 3.84 -1.81
CA MET A 80 6.19 3.36 -1.08
C MET A 80 5.84 2.82 0.31
N ILE A 81 4.94 3.51 1.05
CA ILE A 81 4.46 3.03 2.36
C ILE A 81 3.77 1.67 2.21
N GLY A 82 2.92 1.50 1.19
CA GLY A 82 2.28 0.24 0.85
C GLY A 82 3.26 -0.87 0.54
N LEU A 83 4.19 -0.64 -0.38
CA LEU A 83 5.17 -1.64 -0.80
C LEU A 83 6.06 -2.10 0.37
N LEU A 84 6.58 -1.16 1.17
CA LEU A 84 7.42 -1.50 2.34
C LEU A 84 6.65 -2.32 3.37
N TYR A 85 5.39 -1.97 3.64
CA TYR A 85 4.55 -2.73 4.55
C TYR A 85 4.23 -4.14 4.01
N MET A 86 3.89 -4.26 2.73
CA MET A 86 3.59 -5.56 2.10
C MET A 86 4.81 -6.48 2.16
N MET A 87 5.99 -5.99 1.77
CA MET A 87 7.23 -6.77 1.84
C MET A 87 7.59 -7.17 3.27
N ALA A 88 7.30 -6.33 4.27
CA ALA A 88 7.52 -6.67 5.67
C ALA A 88 6.56 -7.75 6.18
N ARG A 89 5.31 -7.73 5.70
CA ARG A 89 4.30 -8.74 6.00
C ARG A 89 4.65 -10.09 5.37
N ASP A 90 5.21 -10.09 4.15
CA ASP A 90 5.68 -11.28 3.46
C ASP A 90 7.02 -11.82 4.01
N HIS A 91 7.48 -11.29 5.15
CA HIS A 91 8.76 -11.62 5.79
C HIS A 91 10.00 -11.36 4.91
N GLU A 92 9.88 -10.52 3.87
CA GLU A 92 11.01 -10.07 3.06
C GLU A 92 11.72 -8.86 3.68
N MET A 93 11.05 -8.11 4.56
CA MET A 93 11.61 -6.99 5.33
C MET A 93 11.43 -7.19 6.85
N PRO A 94 12.15 -6.41 7.71
CA PRO A 94 12.10 -6.62 9.15
C PRO A 94 10.68 -6.41 9.71
N PRO A 95 10.24 -7.18 10.72
CA PRO A 95 8.88 -7.07 11.27
C PRO A 95 8.60 -5.71 11.93
N VAL A 96 9.64 -4.90 12.19
CA VAL A 96 9.48 -3.52 12.69
C VAL A 96 8.69 -2.65 11.70
N PHE A 97 8.73 -2.97 10.41
CA PHE A 97 8.03 -2.24 9.35
C PHE A 97 6.50 -2.47 9.36
N THR A 98 5.99 -3.49 10.07
CA THR A 98 4.54 -3.75 10.21
C THR A 98 3.90 -3.00 11.38
N GLN A 99 4.69 -2.28 12.18
CA GLN A 99 4.18 -1.55 13.34
C GLN A 99 3.37 -0.32 12.92
N LEU A 100 2.05 -0.42 13.08
CA LEU A 100 1.09 0.62 12.77
C LEU A 100 1.03 1.68 13.87
N ASN A 101 0.89 2.94 13.47
CA ASN A 101 0.51 4.01 14.38
C ASN A 101 -0.99 3.93 14.73
N ARG A 102 -1.43 4.74 15.70
CA ARG A 102 -2.84 4.86 16.11
C ARG A 102 -3.82 5.12 14.95
N HIS A 103 -3.33 5.66 13.84
CA HIS A 103 -4.09 5.98 12.63
C HIS A 103 -4.03 4.88 11.55
N GLY A 104 -3.46 3.71 11.84
CA GLY A 104 -3.41 2.59 10.88
C GLY A 104 -2.33 2.71 9.81
N VAL A 105 -1.36 3.63 9.97
CA VAL A 105 -0.25 3.83 9.01
C VAL A 105 1.08 3.38 9.65
N PRO A 106 1.91 2.59 8.95
CA PRO A 106 3.14 2.07 9.53
C PRO A 106 4.22 3.14 9.68
N ARG A 107 4.77 3.26 10.90
CA ARG A 107 5.63 4.40 11.30
C ARG A 107 6.95 4.47 10.54
N LEU A 108 7.65 3.34 10.48
CA LEU A 108 8.97 3.27 9.85
C LEU A 108 8.90 3.43 8.31
N PRO A 109 7.94 2.80 7.60
CA PRO A 109 7.69 3.10 6.19
C PRO A 109 7.42 4.58 5.90
N ILE A 110 6.62 5.28 6.72
CA ILE A 110 6.41 6.73 6.53
C ILE A 110 7.74 7.49 6.65
N LEU A 111 8.53 7.19 7.69
CA LEU A 111 9.81 7.86 7.92
C LEU A 111 10.76 7.67 6.73
N ILE A 112 10.80 6.46 6.17
CA ILE A 112 11.65 6.16 5.00
C ILE A 112 11.09 6.80 3.74
N ALA A 113 9.78 6.71 3.50
CA ALA A 113 9.13 7.24 2.30
C ALA A 113 9.25 8.76 2.18
N VAL A 114 9.36 9.48 3.31
CA VAL A 114 9.59 10.93 3.33
C VAL A 114 11.07 11.26 3.46
N GLY A 115 11.79 10.58 4.36
CA GLY A 115 13.18 10.89 4.69
C GLY A 115 14.17 10.55 3.58
N LEU A 116 14.00 9.41 2.90
CA LEU A 116 14.93 8.99 1.85
C LEU A 116 14.92 9.97 0.66
N PRO A 117 13.78 10.40 0.10
CA PRO A 117 13.76 11.44 -0.92
C PRO A 117 14.41 12.76 -0.46
N VAL A 118 14.17 13.19 0.79
CA VAL A 118 14.79 14.41 1.34
C VAL A 118 16.32 14.28 1.38
N ILE A 119 16.84 13.14 1.83
CA ILE A 119 18.29 12.87 1.83
C ILE A 119 18.85 12.92 0.41
N VAL A 120 18.16 12.31 -0.57
CA VAL A 120 18.61 12.30 -1.97
C VAL A 120 18.63 13.71 -2.56
N ILE A 121 17.63 14.55 -2.27
CA ILE A 121 17.57 15.95 -2.72
C ILE A 121 18.72 16.76 -2.11
N ILE A 122 19.01 16.60 -0.83
CA ILE A 122 20.10 17.30 -0.15
C ILE A 122 21.47 16.83 -0.67
N ALA A 123 21.64 15.53 -0.88
CA ALA A 123 22.89 14.95 -1.35
C ALA A 123 23.15 15.24 -2.85
N THR A 124 22.09 15.37 -3.64
CA THR A 124 22.17 15.53 -5.09
C THR A 124 21.62 16.91 -5.45
N ALA A 125 22.43 17.95 -5.30
CA ALA A 125 22.02 19.34 -5.57
C ALA A 125 21.84 19.67 -7.08
N ASN A 126 21.71 18.66 -7.96
CA ASN A 126 21.65 18.81 -9.41
C ASN A 126 20.48 18.03 -10.01
N PHE A 127 19.58 18.74 -10.70
CA PHE A 127 18.41 18.17 -11.37
C PHE A 127 18.78 17.08 -12.41
N THR A 128 19.85 17.29 -13.18
CA THR A 128 20.32 16.36 -14.23
C THR A 128 20.79 15.02 -13.65
N ALA A 129 21.38 15.05 -12.45
CA ALA A 129 21.79 13.87 -11.71
C ALA A 129 20.54 13.14 -11.15
N LEU A 130 19.59 13.85 -10.53
CA LEU A 130 18.31 13.26 -10.08
C LEU A 130 17.57 12.56 -11.21
N ALA A 131 17.47 13.20 -12.38
CA ALA A 131 16.83 12.61 -13.55
C ALA A 131 17.57 11.35 -14.02
N GLY A 132 18.91 11.31 -13.87
CA GLY A 132 19.72 10.12 -14.08
C GLY A 132 19.36 8.98 -13.14
N LEU A 133 19.33 9.24 -11.83
CA LEU A 133 18.97 8.28 -10.78
C LEU A 133 17.57 7.69 -11.00
N TYR A 134 16.59 8.55 -11.33
CA TYR A 134 15.23 8.12 -11.64
C TYR A 134 15.18 7.23 -12.89
N ALA A 135 15.84 7.64 -13.97
CA ALA A 135 15.80 6.91 -15.24
C ALA A 135 16.36 5.50 -15.09
N ILE A 136 17.53 5.33 -14.46
CA ILE A 136 18.12 4.01 -14.26
C ILE A 136 17.25 3.14 -13.35
N GLY A 137 16.69 3.69 -12.27
CA GLY A 137 15.86 2.94 -11.32
C GLY A 137 14.54 2.47 -11.93
N VAL A 138 13.83 3.35 -12.64
CA VAL A 138 12.54 3.02 -13.26
C VAL A 138 12.70 2.06 -14.43
N VAL A 139 13.65 2.34 -15.34
CA VAL A 139 13.92 1.45 -16.47
C VAL A 139 14.36 0.08 -15.97
N GLY A 140 15.23 0.01 -14.96
CA GLY A 140 15.67 -1.26 -14.38
C GLY A 140 14.53 -2.05 -13.72
N ALA A 141 13.67 -1.39 -12.93
CA ALA A 141 12.52 -2.06 -12.30
C ALA A 141 11.54 -2.63 -13.34
N ILE A 142 11.25 -1.87 -14.41
CA ILE A 142 10.38 -2.33 -15.50
C ILE A 142 11.05 -3.49 -16.26
N THR A 143 12.35 -3.39 -16.53
CA THR A 143 13.14 -4.43 -17.22
C THR A 143 13.13 -5.73 -16.43
N VAL A 144 13.39 -5.70 -15.12
CA VAL A 144 13.33 -6.89 -14.26
C VAL A 144 11.93 -7.50 -14.23
N ASN A 145 10.88 -6.68 -14.19
CA ASN A 145 9.50 -7.16 -14.17
C ASN A 145 9.11 -7.83 -15.50
N LEU A 146 9.37 -7.18 -16.63
CA LEU A 146 9.10 -7.73 -17.97
C LEU A 146 9.94 -8.97 -18.26
N GLY A 147 11.22 -8.95 -17.87
CA GLY A 147 12.10 -10.10 -17.98
C GLY A 147 11.57 -11.27 -17.17
N SER A 148 11.12 -11.04 -15.93
CA SER A 148 10.51 -12.07 -15.10
C SER A 148 9.27 -12.68 -15.75
N CYS A 149 8.40 -11.87 -16.37
CA CYS A 149 7.25 -12.35 -17.13
C CYS A 149 7.63 -13.13 -18.40
N ALA A 150 8.68 -12.71 -19.10
CA ALA A 150 9.16 -13.36 -20.31
C ALA A 150 9.80 -14.73 -20.03
N PHE A 151 10.62 -14.84 -18.97
CA PHE A 151 11.36 -16.06 -18.63
C PHE A 151 10.57 -17.04 -17.75
N ASN A 152 9.59 -16.57 -16.97
CA ASN A 152 8.82 -17.44 -16.09
C ASN A 152 7.84 -18.32 -16.88
N ARG A 153 8.20 -19.59 -17.08
CA ARG A 153 7.39 -20.58 -17.79
C ARG A 153 6.13 -21.02 -17.04
N ALA A 154 6.06 -20.80 -15.73
CA ALA A 154 4.91 -21.21 -14.91
C ALA A 154 3.70 -20.27 -15.04
N LEU A 155 3.88 -19.09 -15.62
CA LEU A 155 2.77 -18.16 -15.87
C LEU A 155 1.95 -18.63 -17.07
N PRO A 156 0.61 -18.72 -16.95
CA PRO A 156 -0.29 -19.09 -18.04
C PRO A 156 -0.50 -17.91 -19.00
N VAL A 157 0.55 -17.53 -19.73
CA VAL A 157 0.53 -16.42 -20.70
C VAL A 157 0.53 -16.98 -22.12
N LYS A 158 -0.19 -16.33 -23.03
CA LYS A 158 -0.18 -16.68 -24.46
C LYS A 158 1.23 -16.42 -25.04
N LEU A 159 1.60 -17.20 -26.05
CA LEU A 159 2.93 -17.13 -26.65
C LEU A 159 3.22 -15.76 -27.28
N HIS A 160 2.24 -15.14 -27.93
CA HIS A 160 2.38 -13.81 -28.52
C HIS A 160 2.70 -12.74 -27.47
N ASP A 161 2.00 -12.75 -26.34
CA ASP A 161 2.24 -11.80 -25.25
C ASP A 161 3.63 -12.02 -24.63
N ARG A 162 4.06 -13.29 -24.52
CA ARG A 162 5.40 -13.62 -24.03
C ARG A 162 6.51 -13.14 -24.98
N VAL A 163 6.30 -13.25 -26.30
CA VAL A 163 7.22 -12.67 -27.29
C VAL A 163 7.27 -11.15 -27.18
N LEU A 164 6.11 -10.48 -27.02
CA LEU A 164 6.05 -9.03 -26.82
C LEU A 164 6.82 -8.60 -25.56
N PHE A 165 6.64 -9.31 -24.43
CA PHE A 165 7.41 -9.07 -23.22
C PHE A 165 8.91 -9.28 -23.43
N GLY A 166 9.30 -10.33 -24.16
CA GLY A 166 10.69 -10.61 -24.50
C GLY A 166 11.34 -9.52 -25.36
N VAL A 167 10.65 -9.06 -26.42
CA VAL A 167 11.15 -7.97 -27.28
C VAL A 167 11.29 -6.68 -26.49
N THR A 168 10.28 -6.32 -25.70
CA THR A 168 10.30 -5.10 -24.87
C THR A 168 11.41 -5.18 -23.82
N PHE A 169 11.60 -6.35 -23.19
CA PHE A 169 12.70 -6.60 -22.26
C PHE A 169 14.07 -6.36 -22.91
N VAL A 170 14.31 -6.89 -24.12
CA VAL A 170 15.58 -6.70 -24.82
C VAL A 170 15.85 -5.20 -25.10
N ILE A 171 14.83 -4.47 -25.55
CA ILE A 171 14.96 -3.03 -25.82
C ILE A 171 15.30 -2.28 -24.54
N LEU A 172 14.53 -2.49 -23.46
CA LEU A 172 14.77 -1.79 -22.20
C LEU A 172 16.10 -2.18 -21.55
N PHE A 173 16.50 -3.44 -21.67
CA PHE A 173 17.80 -3.91 -21.19
C PHE A 173 18.97 -3.25 -21.93
N LEU A 174 18.87 -3.06 -23.25
CA LEU A 174 19.86 -2.30 -24.02
C LEU A 174 19.91 -0.83 -23.59
N VAL A 175 18.75 -0.21 -23.33
CA VAL A 175 18.66 1.15 -22.78
C VAL A 175 19.29 1.21 -21.39
N GLU A 176 19.05 0.21 -20.53
CA GLU A 176 19.62 0.13 -19.18
C GLU A 176 21.14 0.00 -19.23
N ILE A 177 21.70 -0.84 -20.11
CA ILE A 177 23.16 -0.91 -20.32
C ILE A 177 23.72 0.44 -20.77
N THR A 178 23.02 1.12 -21.68
CA THR A 178 23.44 2.44 -22.18
C THR A 178 23.43 3.48 -21.04
N LEU A 179 22.40 3.48 -20.20
CA LEU A 179 22.31 4.37 -19.04
C LEU A 179 23.38 4.04 -18.00
N ALA A 180 23.64 2.76 -17.74
CA ALA A 180 24.66 2.30 -16.80
C ALA A 180 26.06 2.75 -17.24
N HIS A 181 26.34 2.77 -18.55
CA HIS A 181 27.63 3.22 -19.07
C HIS A 181 27.76 4.75 -19.11
N THR A 182 26.70 5.46 -19.46
CA THR A 182 26.73 6.94 -19.61
C THR A 182 26.64 7.69 -18.29
N LYS A 183 26.02 7.11 -17.26
CA LYS A 183 25.80 7.74 -15.94
C LYS A 183 26.30 6.83 -14.81
N THR A 184 27.61 6.70 -14.69
CA THR A 184 28.27 5.87 -13.66
C THR A 184 27.88 6.26 -12.24
N ASP A 185 27.65 7.55 -11.98
CA ASP A 185 27.25 8.05 -10.65
C ASP A 185 25.88 7.50 -10.23
N ALA A 186 24.94 7.45 -11.18
CA ALA A 186 23.62 6.88 -10.96
C ALA A 186 23.67 5.36 -10.75
N LEU A 187 24.57 4.68 -11.48
CA LEU A 187 24.80 3.24 -11.34
C LEU A 187 25.32 2.88 -9.94
N GLN A 188 26.34 3.59 -9.44
CA GLN A 188 26.91 3.35 -8.11
C GLN A 188 25.85 3.55 -7.01
N PHE A 189 25.04 4.61 -7.12
CA PHE A 189 23.94 4.86 -6.20
C PHE A 189 22.93 3.71 -6.20
N VAL A 190 22.45 3.28 -7.37
CA VAL A 190 21.48 2.19 -7.47
C VAL A 190 22.05 0.87 -6.95
N LEU A 191 23.30 0.55 -7.27
CA LEU A 191 23.97 -0.65 -6.76
C LEU A 191 24.09 -0.63 -5.23
N ALA A 192 24.41 0.53 -4.63
CA ALA A 192 24.45 0.68 -3.19
C ALA A 192 23.07 0.46 -2.55
N VAL A 193 22.02 1.11 -3.10
CA VAL A 193 20.64 0.97 -2.59
C VAL A 193 20.12 -0.46 -2.74
N LEU A 194 20.34 -1.09 -3.90
CA LEU A 194 19.97 -2.50 -4.14
C LEU A 194 20.75 -3.44 -3.23
N GLY A 195 22.06 -3.20 -3.05
CA GLY A 195 22.91 -3.97 -2.16
C GLY A 195 22.42 -3.91 -0.72
N VAL A 196 22.15 -2.72 -0.19
CA VAL A 196 21.58 -2.53 1.15
C VAL A 196 20.21 -3.22 1.26
N GLY A 197 19.34 -3.06 0.27
CA GLY A 197 18.03 -3.71 0.23
C GLY A 197 18.12 -5.25 0.24
N MET A 198 19.02 -5.83 -0.55
CA MET A 198 19.27 -7.27 -0.60
C MET A 198 19.93 -7.80 0.67
N VAL A 199 20.87 -7.06 1.27
CA VAL A 199 21.46 -7.40 2.57
C VAL A 199 20.39 -7.39 3.66
N LEU A 200 19.53 -6.37 3.68
CA LEU A 200 18.42 -6.31 4.63
C LEU A 200 17.48 -7.50 4.43
N ARG A 201 17.11 -7.81 3.17
CA ARG A 201 16.26 -8.95 2.82
C ARG A 201 16.86 -10.31 3.21
N THR A 202 18.15 -10.52 2.97
CA THR A 202 18.81 -11.77 3.35
C THR A 202 18.95 -11.90 4.87
N TRP A 203 19.22 -10.80 5.57
CA TRP A 203 19.27 -10.78 7.03
C TRP A 203 17.91 -11.04 7.68
N THR A 204 16.83 -10.48 7.13
CA THR A 204 15.46 -10.74 7.60
C THR A 204 15.05 -12.16 7.31
N GLN A 205 15.28 -12.66 6.10
CA GLN A 205 15.02 -14.05 5.76
C GLN A 205 15.83 -15.02 6.62
N LYS A 206 17.07 -14.70 7.01
CA LYS A 206 17.86 -15.53 7.94
C LYS A 206 17.28 -15.54 9.36
N ARG A 207 16.73 -14.41 9.83
CA ARG A 207 16.08 -14.30 11.15
C ARG A 207 14.69 -14.94 11.18
N SER A 208 13.90 -14.77 10.12
CA SER A 208 12.59 -15.40 9.94
C SER A 208 12.70 -16.88 9.52
N GLY A 209 13.81 -17.27 8.90
CA GLY A 209 14.12 -18.59 8.35
C GLY A 209 14.55 -19.65 9.36
N ILE A 210 14.46 -19.37 10.66
CA ILE A 210 14.45 -20.42 11.70
C ILE A 210 13.02 -20.95 11.93
N THR A 211 11.96 -20.26 11.44
CA THR A 211 10.57 -20.69 11.63
C THR A 211 9.78 -20.99 10.35
N THR A 212 10.34 -20.78 9.14
CA THR A 212 9.56 -20.90 7.89
C THR A 212 10.17 -21.78 6.78
N LEU A 213 11.28 -22.48 7.01
CA LEU A 213 11.81 -23.49 6.06
C LEU A 213 11.69 -24.95 6.51
N THR A 214 11.01 -25.22 7.63
CA THR A 214 10.67 -26.58 8.04
C THR A 214 9.24 -26.67 8.56
N VAL A 215 8.25 -26.49 7.67
CA VAL A 215 7.11 -27.40 7.74
C VAL A 215 7.49 -28.55 6.82
N THR A 216 8.34 -29.44 7.34
CA THR A 216 8.60 -30.74 6.74
C THR A 216 7.25 -31.35 6.39
N ARG A 217 7.15 -31.94 5.20
CA ARG A 217 6.00 -32.72 4.73
C ARG A 217 5.44 -33.69 5.80
N GLN A 218 6.27 -34.09 6.76
CA GLN A 218 5.91 -34.84 7.97
C GLN A 218 4.94 -34.13 8.93
N VAL A 219 4.93 -32.80 9.04
CA VAL A 219 3.93 -32.07 9.85
C VAL A 219 2.62 -31.95 9.07
N ALA A 220 2.67 -31.81 7.74
CA ALA A 220 1.49 -31.90 6.89
C ALA A 220 0.85 -33.31 6.88
N GLU A 221 1.64 -34.36 7.13
CA GLU A 221 1.16 -35.73 7.38
C GLU A 221 0.74 -35.98 8.84
N MET A 222 1.31 -35.27 9.82
CA MET A 222 0.90 -35.36 11.24
C MET A 222 -0.39 -34.59 11.56
N VAL A 223 -0.82 -33.64 10.72
CA VAL A 223 -2.20 -33.14 10.75
C VAL A 223 -3.10 -34.13 10.02
N SER A 224 -3.28 -35.30 10.64
CA SER A 224 -4.38 -36.17 10.29
C SER A 224 -5.69 -35.36 10.35
N PRO A 225 -6.61 -35.50 9.37
CA PRO A 225 -7.88 -34.79 9.33
C PRO A 225 -8.78 -35.07 10.56
N THR A 226 -8.36 -35.95 11.47
CA THR A 226 -9.01 -36.31 12.73
C THR A 226 -8.79 -35.31 13.87
N LEU A 227 -7.71 -34.51 13.88
CA LEU A 227 -7.51 -33.47 14.92
C LEU A 227 -8.27 -32.16 14.61
N ALA A 228 -8.42 -31.84 13.32
CA ALA A 228 -9.36 -30.80 12.89
C ALA A 228 -10.82 -31.18 13.20
N ALA A 229 -11.13 -32.48 13.30
CA ALA A 229 -12.44 -32.97 13.72
C ALA A 229 -12.64 -32.90 15.25
N SER A 230 -11.59 -33.03 16.08
CA SER A 230 -11.71 -32.87 17.54
C SER A 230 -11.82 -31.41 18.02
N MET A 231 -11.50 -30.46 17.15
CA MET A 231 -11.58 -29.02 17.41
C MET A 231 -12.65 -28.32 16.57
N GLN A 232 -13.62 -29.07 16.04
CA GLN A 232 -14.86 -28.48 15.58
C GLN A 232 -15.72 -28.18 16.82
N PRO A 233 -15.91 -26.90 17.22
CA PRO A 233 -17.01 -26.58 18.10
C PRO A 233 -18.26 -27.16 17.43
N ARG A 234 -19.01 -28.01 18.16
CA ARG A 234 -20.25 -28.60 17.68
C ARG A 234 -21.07 -27.48 17.05
N MET A 235 -21.16 -27.47 15.72
CA MET A 235 -22.02 -26.55 14.99
C MET A 235 -23.45 -26.99 15.30
N GLN A 236 -23.97 -26.54 16.43
CA GLN A 236 -25.39 -26.66 16.72
C GLN A 236 -26.10 -25.73 15.72
N GLU A 237 -27.17 -26.22 15.11
CA GLU A 237 -28.13 -25.46 14.29
C GLU A 237 -28.89 -24.45 15.18
N GLY A 238 -28.14 -23.60 15.88
CA GLY A 238 -28.62 -22.53 16.74
C GLY A 238 -28.37 -21.17 16.09
N GLN A 239 -28.92 -20.13 16.70
CA GLN A 239 -28.72 -18.75 16.28
C GLN A 239 -27.23 -18.41 16.27
N ARG A 240 -26.83 -17.56 15.32
CA ARG A 240 -25.44 -17.09 15.18
C ARG A 240 -25.37 -15.64 15.59
N ILE A 241 -24.56 -15.36 16.61
CA ILE A 241 -24.33 -14.01 17.11
C ILE A 241 -22.91 -13.61 16.72
N MET A 242 -22.74 -12.44 16.13
CA MET A 242 -21.42 -11.85 15.93
C MET A 242 -21.24 -10.63 16.82
N VAL A 243 -20.10 -10.52 17.49
CA VAL A 243 -19.69 -9.33 18.21
C VAL A 243 -18.46 -8.72 17.55
N ALA A 244 -18.55 -7.44 17.18
CA ALA A 244 -17.42 -6.68 16.67
C ALA A 244 -16.90 -5.75 17.77
N ALA A 245 -15.68 -6.01 18.25
CA ALA A 245 -15.08 -5.26 19.35
C ALA A 245 -13.62 -4.89 19.04
N ARG A 246 -13.28 -3.62 19.27
CA ARG A 246 -11.94 -3.05 19.04
C ARG A 246 -11.16 -2.87 20.37
N GLY A 247 -11.39 -3.77 21.32
CA GLY A 247 -10.86 -3.72 22.69
C GLY A 247 -11.64 -4.65 23.63
N ILE A 248 -11.17 -4.78 24.87
CA ILE A 248 -11.92 -5.47 25.93
C ILE A 248 -13.01 -4.50 26.42
N THR A 249 -14.20 -4.63 25.86
CA THR A 249 -15.35 -3.76 26.16
C THR A 249 -16.50 -4.55 26.79
N PRO A 250 -17.40 -3.91 27.55
CA PRO A 250 -18.55 -4.57 28.19
C PRO A 250 -19.49 -5.32 27.23
N VAL A 251 -19.47 -4.96 25.94
CA VAL A 251 -20.22 -5.68 24.90
C VAL A 251 -19.77 -7.14 24.77
N LEU A 252 -18.51 -7.47 25.08
CA LEU A 252 -18.01 -8.85 25.01
C LEU A 252 -18.64 -9.72 26.09
N SER A 253 -18.76 -9.22 27.33
CA SER A 253 -19.48 -9.90 28.40
C SER A 253 -20.96 -10.03 28.09
N TYR A 254 -21.59 -8.97 27.58
CA TYR A 254 -23.00 -9.00 27.18
C TYR A 254 -23.24 -10.02 26.06
N ALA A 255 -22.35 -10.10 25.08
CA ALA A 255 -22.44 -11.07 23.99
C ALA A 255 -22.28 -12.52 24.49
N LEU A 256 -21.46 -12.76 25.52
CA LEU A 256 -21.37 -14.08 26.17
C LEU A 256 -22.67 -14.42 26.90
N ASP A 257 -23.25 -13.48 27.64
CA ASP A 257 -24.49 -13.71 28.39
C ASP A 257 -25.65 -14.01 27.42
N GLU A 258 -25.79 -13.24 26.33
CA GLU A 258 -26.80 -13.48 25.30
C GLU A 258 -26.55 -14.80 24.54
N ALA A 259 -25.30 -15.14 24.24
CA ALA A 259 -24.97 -16.41 23.60
C ALA A 259 -25.32 -17.61 24.50
N GLN A 260 -25.11 -17.48 25.81
CA GLN A 260 -25.48 -18.50 26.79
C GLN A 260 -27.00 -18.66 26.90
N LEU A 261 -27.74 -17.55 27.00
CA LEU A 261 -29.20 -17.54 27.11
C LEU A 261 -29.87 -18.14 25.87
N ARG A 262 -29.34 -17.86 24.68
CA ARG A 262 -29.89 -18.30 23.40
C ARG A 262 -29.33 -19.63 22.90
N LYS A 263 -28.35 -20.20 23.61
CA LYS A 263 -27.54 -21.37 23.15
C LYS A 263 -27.02 -21.15 21.72
N ALA A 264 -26.50 -19.95 21.48
CA ALA A 264 -26.06 -19.49 20.18
C ALA A 264 -24.54 -19.67 20.00
N SER A 265 -24.11 -19.77 18.75
CA SER A 265 -22.68 -19.70 18.41
C SER A 265 -22.21 -18.26 18.36
N LEU A 266 -21.15 -17.95 19.10
CA LEU A 266 -20.60 -16.60 19.21
C LEU A 266 -19.38 -16.42 18.31
N TYR A 267 -19.49 -15.55 17.31
CA TYR A 267 -18.40 -15.14 16.45
C TYR A 267 -17.80 -13.83 16.99
N VAL A 268 -16.54 -13.85 17.40
CA VAL A 268 -15.85 -12.66 17.87
C VAL A 268 -15.00 -12.11 16.74
N ALA A 269 -15.45 -11.02 16.14
CA ALA A 269 -14.79 -10.37 15.02
C ALA A 269 -13.88 -9.23 15.50
N PHE A 270 -12.59 -9.35 15.20
CA PHE A 270 -11.62 -8.28 15.34
C PHE A 270 -11.13 -7.86 13.96
N VAL A 271 -11.47 -6.63 13.56
CA VAL A 271 -11.00 -6.05 12.30
C VAL A 271 -9.92 -5.01 12.58
N LYS A 272 -8.69 -5.33 12.18
CA LYS A 272 -7.56 -4.39 12.27
C LYS A 272 -7.65 -3.39 11.13
N GLU A 273 -7.74 -2.12 11.48
CA GLU A 273 -7.71 -1.02 10.50
C GLU A 273 -6.30 -0.83 9.96
N VAL A 274 -6.15 -0.93 8.64
CA VAL A 274 -4.89 -0.73 7.95
C VAL A 274 -5.11 0.27 6.81
N ALA A 275 -4.69 1.52 7.02
CA ALA A 275 -4.95 2.62 6.11
C ALA A 275 -3.88 2.70 5.00
N VAL A 276 -3.64 1.57 4.33
CA VAL A 276 -2.66 1.52 3.23
C VAL A 276 -3.25 0.69 2.11
N TYR A 277 -3.19 1.22 0.89
CA TYR A 277 -3.77 0.59 -0.28
C TYR A 277 -2.92 -0.61 -0.72
N TYR A 278 -3.53 -1.80 -0.78
CA TYR A 278 -2.88 -3.03 -1.21
C TYR A 278 -3.49 -3.53 -2.51
N GLY A 279 -2.69 -3.61 -3.58
CA GLY A 279 -3.13 -4.04 -4.91
C GLY A 279 -3.18 -5.57 -5.13
N GLY A 280 -3.72 -6.35 -4.18
CA GLY A 280 -3.91 -7.79 -4.41
C GLY A 280 -4.20 -8.65 -3.16
N PRO A 281 -4.65 -9.91 -3.35
CA PRO A 281 -4.92 -10.84 -2.26
C PRO A 281 -3.60 -11.22 -1.55
N VAL A 282 -3.58 -10.98 -0.24
CA VAL A 282 -2.41 -11.19 0.60
C VAL A 282 -1.99 -12.67 0.61
N ARG A 283 -0.72 -12.95 0.33
CA ARG A 283 -0.12 -14.25 0.59
C ARG A 283 0.15 -14.40 2.09
N GLY A 284 -0.53 -15.37 2.70
CA GLY A 284 -0.43 -15.66 4.14
C GLY A 284 -1.68 -15.22 4.88
N ARG A 285 -2.43 -16.20 5.41
CA ARG A 285 -3.55 -15.94 6.32
C ARG A 285 -3.00 -15.16 7.51
N ALA A 286 -3.46 -13.93 7.67
CA ALA A 286 -3.18 -13.14 8.86
C ALA A 286 -3.63 -13.95 10.08
N ARG A 287 -2.69 -14.35 10.93
CA ARG A 287 -3.01 -15.05 12.18
C ARG A 287 -3.22 -14.01 13.25
N TRP A 288 -4.35 -14.11 13.94
CA TRP A 288 -4.67 -13.25 15.06
C TRP A 288 -3.69 -13.39 16.23
N GLN A 289 -2.97 -14.53 16.30
CA GLN A 289 -1.94 -14.81 17.30
C GLN A 289 -0.72 -13.88 17.18
N ASP A 290 -0.45 -13.38 15.97
CA ASP A 290 0.69 -12.49 15.69
C ASP A 290 0.38 -11.02 16.04
N ASP A 291 -0.88 -10.71 16.36
CA ASP A 291 -1.34 -9.39 16.78
C ASP A 291 -1.60 -9.37 18.28
N SER A 292 -0.84 -8.57 19.04
CA SER A 292 -0.95 -8.53 20.50
C SER A 292 -2.34 -8.14 20.99
N GLU A 293 -3.03 -7.24 20.29
CA GLU A 293 -4.36 -6.77 20.69
C GLU A 293 -5.44 -7.81 20.37
N ALA A 294 -5.39 -8.37 19.16
CA ALA A 294 -6.32 -9.44 18.77
C ALA A 294 -6.10 -10.70 19.60
N ASN A 295 -4.85 -11.07 19.88
CA ASN A 295 -4.50 -12.22 20.71
C ASN A 295 -5.05 -12.08 22.13
N ALA A 296 -4.88 -10.91 22.76
CA ALA A 296 -5.43 -10.67 24.10
C ALA A 296 -6.95 -10.83 24.15
N ILE A 297 -7.68 -10.25 23.18
CA ILE A 297 -9.15 -10.28 23.15
C ILE A 297 -9.66 -11.68 22.81
N LEU A 298 -9.15 -12.29 21.74
CA LEU A 298 -9.66 -13.56 21.23
C LEU A 298 -9.28 -14.73 22.15
N SER A 299 -8.10 -14.72 22.77
CA SER A 299 -7.73 -15.74 23.76
C SER A 299 -8.59 -15.65 25.03
N LEU A 300 -8.88 -14.43 25.50
CA LEU A 300 -9.79 -14.19 26.62
C LEU A 300 -11.19 -14.70 26.30
N MET A 301 -11.69 -14.42 25.09
CA MET A 301 -13.01 -14.85 24.66
C MET A 301 -13.13 -16.37 24.49
N LEU A 302 -12.10 -17.02 23.96
CA LEU A 302 -12.04 -18.49 23.89
C LEU A 302 -12.03 -19.11 25.28
N LYS A 303 -11.29 -18.54 26.22
CA LYS A 303 -11.25 -19.02 27.61
C LYS A 303 -12.60 -18.87 28.30
N LEU A 304 -13.22 -17.69 28.22
CA LEU A 304 -14.54 -17.43 28.81
C LEU A 304 -15.64 -18.27 28.16
N GLY A 305 -15.56 -18.50 26.84
CA GLY A 305 -16.46 -19.39 26.13
C GLY A 305 -16.35 -20.84 26.62
N CYS A 306 -15.12 -21.33 26.81
CA CYS A 306 -14.88 -22.67 27.32
C CYS A 306 -15.38 -22.85 28.77
N GLU A 307 -15.18 -21.86 29.65
CA GLU A 307 -15.69 -21.87 31.03
C GLU A 307 -17.22 -21.89 31.11
N ARG A 308 -17.91 -21.32 30.11
CA ARG A 308 -19.38 -21.19 30.07
C ARG A 308 -20.06 -22.18 29.12
N ASP A 309 -19.30 -23.10 28.53
CA ASP A 309 -19.76 -24.08 27.51
C ASP A 309 -20.44 -23.42 26.29
N ILE A 310 -19.89 -22.28 25.84
CA ILE A 310 -20.38 -21.52 24.68
C ILE A 310 -19.44 -21.77 23.48
N PRO A 311 -19.95 -22.13 22.29
CA PRO A 311 -19.13 -22.26 21.11
C PRO A 311 -18.69 -20.88 20.60
N VAL A 312 -17.44 -20.52 20.89
CA VAL A 312 -16.81 -19.26 20.48
C VAL A 312 -15.89 -19.47 19.28
N MET A 313 -16.10 -18.70 18.21
CA MET A 313 -15.28 -18.73 17.00
C MET A 313 -14.55 -17.39 16.80
N PRO A 314 -13.21 -17.36 16.79
CA PRO A 314 -12.45 -16.16 16.54
C PRO A 314 -12.43 -15.84 15.05
N VAL A 315 -12.78 -14.60 14.70
CA VAL A 315 -12.72 -14.08 13.32
C VAL A 315 -11.79 -12.88 13.30
N TYR A 316 -10.75 -12.95 12.46
CA TYR A 316 -9.76 -11.88 12.33
C TYR A 316 -9.66 -11.44 10.88
N ALA A 317 -9.81 -10.13 10.66
CA ALA A 317 -9.67 -9.52 9.36
C ALA A 317 -8.82 -8.25 9.45
N MET A 318 -8.22 -7.87 8.33
CA MET A 318 -7.52 -6.60 8.16
C MET A 318 -8.19 -5.86 7.02
N SER A 319 -8.52 -4.59 7.22
CA SER A 319 -9.21 -3.79 6.21
C SER A 319 -8.88 -2.30 6.36
N ASP A 320 -8.91 -1.57 5.24
CA ASP A 320 -8.90 -0.11 5.19
C ASP A 320 -10.26 0.49 5.52
N ASP A 321 -11.35 -0.26 5.30
CA ASP A 321 -12.70 0.04 5.77
C ASP A 321 -13.25 -1.06 6.71
N PRO A 322 -13.10 -0.88 8.04
CA PRO A 322 -13.62 -1.83 9.01
C PRO A 322 -15.14 -2.02 8.95
N ALA A 323 -15.92 -0.99 8.57
CA ALA A 323 -17.38 -1.06 8.58
C ALA A 323 -17.87 -2.03 7.49
N ALA A 324 -17.38 -1.84 6.26
CA ALA A 324 -17.71 -2.72 5.13
C ALA A 324 -17.28 -4.18 5.41
N THR A 325 -16.08 -4.39 5.97
CA THR A 325 -15.62 -5.75 6.28
C THR A 325 -16.44 -6.43 7.38
N ILE A 326 -16.89 -5.70 8.40
CA ILE A 326 -17.79 -6.25 9.42
C ILE A 326 -19.14 -6.65 8.78
N LEU A 327 -19.69 -5.82 7.89
CA LEU A 327 -20.91 -6.13 7.15
C LEU A 327 -20.77 -7.37 6.27
N ASP A 328 -19.69 -7.46 5.50
CA ASP A 328 -19.40 -8.61 4.63
C ASP A 328 -19.23 -9.89 5.44
N LEU A 329 -18.53 -9.83 6.59
CA LEU A 329 -18.39 -10.97 7.50
C LEU A 329 -19.73 -11.37 8.11
N ALA A 330 -20.57 -10.40 8.50
CA ALA A 330 -21.91 -10.67 9.03
C ALA A 330 -22.77 -11.42 8.00
N ALA A 331 -22.76 -10.94 6.76
CA ALA A 331 -23.50 -11.54 5.65
C ALA A 331 -22.95 -12.92 5.26
N THR A 332 -21.62 -13.07 5.18
CA THR A 332 -20.96 -14.32 4.78
C THR A 332 -21.17 -15.42 5.82
N ILE A 333 -21.10 -15.09 7.11
CA ILE A 333 -21.34 -16.02 8.20
C ILE A 333 -22.86 -16.29 8.36
N GLY A 334 -23.71 -15.38 7.89
CA GLY A 334 -25.17 -15.47 8.02
C GLY A 334 -25.59 -15.34 9.47
N VAL A 335 -25.18 -14.25 10.14
CA VAL A 335 -25.51 -14.02 11.55
C VAL A 335 -26.90 -13.41 11.74
N ASP A 336 -27.60 -13.84 12.79
CA ASP A 336 -28.92 -13.33 13.15
C ASP A 336 -28.83 -12.02 13.95
N PHE A 337 -27.77 -11.89 14.75
CA PHE A 337 -27.51 -10.73 15.59
C PHE A 337 -26.09 -10.22 15.38
N LEU A 338 -25.96 -8.92 15.15
CA LEU A 338 -24.69 -8.20 15.15
C LEU A 338 -24.65 -7.29 16.38
N MET A 339 -23.69 -7.53 17.27
CA MET A 339 -23.45 -6.71 18.47
C MET A 339 -22.24 -5.82 18.27
N ILE A 340 -22.40 -4.53 18.53
CA ILE A 340 -21.31 -3.55 18.42
C ILE A 340 -21.25 -2.74 19.69
N GLY A 341 -20.06 -2.66 20.29
CA GLY A 341 -19.82 -1.79 21.44
C GLY A 341 -19.67 -0.33 20.98
N THR A 342 -20.27 0.61 21.70
CA THR A 342 -19.97 2.02 21.46
C THR A 342 -18.53 2.31 21.92
N SER A 343 -17.75 2.91 21.03
CA SER A 343 -16.38 3.31 21.37
C SER A 343 -16.43 4.66 22.08
N HIS A 344 -16.13 4.70 23.39
CA HIS A 344 -16.01 5.93 24.19
C HIS A 344 -14.84 6.86 23.77
N ARG A 345 -14.16 6.64 22.64
CA ARG A 345 -13.04 7.48 22.22
C ARG A 345 -13.52 8.79 21.56
N LEU A 346 -13.38 9.88 22.33
CA LEU A 346 -13.30 11.31 21.97
C LEU A 346 -14.03 11.76 20.68
N THR A 347 -15.08 12.54 20.92
CA THR A 347 -16.07 13.19 20.04
C THR A 347 -15.56 13.82 18.74
N LEU A 348 -14.28 14.20 18.62
CA LEU A 348 -13.76 14.86 17.41
C LEU A 348 -13.41 13.88 16.28
N THR A 349 -12.98 12.66 16.60
CA THR A 349 -12.61 11.65 15.57
C THR A 349 -13.84 10.99 14.91
N ASN A 350 -14.96 10.90 15.63
CA ASN A 350 -16.21 10.31 15.10
C ASN A 350 -16.94 11.24 14.11
N LEU A 351 -16.73 12.55 14.23
CA LEU A 351 -17.30 13.56 13.32
C LEU A 351 -16.58 13.62 11.97
N LEU A 352 -15.28 13.35 11.94
CA LEU A 352 -14.44 13.48 10.73
C LEU A 352 -14.31 12.20 9.90
N ARG A 353 -14.47 11.00 10.49
CA ARG A 353 -14.30 9.71 9.80
C ARG A 353 -15.59 8.96 9.49
N GLY A 354 -16.74 9.48 9.92
CA GLY A 354 -17.98 8.70 9.98
C GLY A 354 -17.91 7.69 11.12
N ASN A 355 -19.01 7.55 11.85
CA ASN A 355 -19.08 6.58 12.93
C ASN A 355 -19.26 5.19 12.31
N VAL A 356 -18.35 4.26 12.59
CA VAL A 356 -18.43 2.84 12.14
C VAL A 356 -19.79 2.25 12.46
N VAL A 357 -20.36 2.61 13.62
CA VAL A 357 -21.71 2.20 14.03
C VAL A 357 -22.78 2.75 13.10
N THR A 358 -22.66 4.01 12.67
CA THR A 358 -23.62 4.66 11.76
C THR A 358 -23.53 4.09 10.34
N ASN A 359 -22.32 3.83 9.83
CA ASN A 359 -22.14 3.20 8.53
C ASN A 359 -22.71 1.77 8.51
N ILE A 360 -22.45 1.00 9.58
CA ILE A 360 -23.02 -0.34 9.71
C ILE A 360 -24.55 -0.27 9.82
N ALA A 361 -25.10 0.59 10.67
CA ALA A 361 -26.55 0.73 10.81
C ALA A 361 -27.27 1.15 9.51
N ALA A 362 -26.60 1.91 8.64
CA ALA A 362 -27.18 2.36 7.36
C ALA A 362 -27.17 1.28 6.26
N GLN A 363 -26.26 0.30 6.33
CA GLN A 363 -26.01 -0.67 5.25
C GLN A 363 -26.31 -2.12 5.64
N LEU A 364 -26.66 -2.37 6.91
CA LEU A 364 -26.99 -3.70 7.40
C LEU A 364 -28.31 -4.20 6.78
N PRO A 365 -28.36 -5.43 6.23
CA PRO A 365 -29.61 -6.01 5.75
C PRO A 365 -30.65 -6.15 6.87
N ASP A 366 -31.94 -5.92 6.55
CA ASP A 366 -33.07 -6.01 7.50
C ASP A 366 -33.22 -7.41 8.17
N THR A 367 -32.56 -8.42 7.61
CA THR A 367 -32.54 -9.79 8.13
C THR A 367 -31.66 -9.94 9.38
N ILE A 368 -30.68 -9.04 9.58
CA ILE A 368 -29.74 -9.09 10.71
C ILE A 368 -30.19 -8.08 11.76
N ARG A 369 -30.28 -8.48 13.02
CA ARG A 369 -30.62 -7.55 14.11
C ARG A 369 -29.36 -6.91 14.67
N LEU A 370 -29.24 -5.59 14.51
CA LEU A 370 -28.16 -4.81 15.10
C LEU A 370 -28.46 -4.46 16.55
N ILE A 371 -27.55 -4.80 17.47
CA ILE A 371 -27.58 -4.41 18.87
C ILE A 371 -26.38 -3.53 19.14
N ILE A 372 -26.63 -2.29 19.57
CA ILE A 372 -25.59 -1.34 19.94
C ILE A 372 -25.54 -1.30 21.47
N TYR A 373 -24.41 -1.74 22.04
CA TYR A 373 -24.20 -1.76 23.48
C TYR A 373 -23.36 -0.56 23.90
N GLY A 374 -24.01 0.37 24.60
CA GLY A 374 -23.52 1.69 25.01
C GLY A 374 -22.79 1.68 26.32
#